data_AF-A0A6N8F6P4-F1
#
_entry.id   AF-A0A6N8F6P4-F1
#
_cell.length_a   1.000
_cell.length_b   1.000
_cell.length_c   1.000
_cell.angle_alpha   90.00
_cell.angle_beta   90.00
_cell.angle_gamma   90.00
#
_symmetry.space_group_name_H-M   'P 1'
#
loop_
_entity.id
_entity.type
_entity.pdbx_description
1 polymer ?
#
loop_
_entity_poly.entity_id
_entity_poly.type
_entity_poly.pdbx_seq_one_letter_code
_entity_poly.pdbx_strand_id
1 'polypeptide(L)'
;MNILNLESYYTHIKLVGLIAIVISAVAWSTDLTGLVYVCPYCRVQRSVIGILGLLLVSPFIHHWVGKYIALVVGFFGATVGANQHFMGWKKISAGTFEFKDNLLIDPFILSGFSLTGIIGLTFLAVTFREMN
;
A
#
# COMPACT_ATOMS: atom_id res chain seq x y z
N MET A 1 -16.87 8.22 13.91
CA MET A 1 -16.25 8.44 12.59
C MET A 1 -17.23 7.99 11.52
N ASN A 2 -17.55 8.84 10.55
CA ASN A 2 -18.32 8.40 9.39
C ASN A 2 -17.32 7.86 8.35
N ILE A 3 -17.25 6.53 8.21
CA ILE A 3 -16.26 5.81 7.40
C ILE A 3 -16.41 6.11 5.91
N LEU A 4 -17.60 6.56 5.48
CA LEU A 4 -17.85 6.91 4.08
C LEU A 4 -17.48 8.36 3.75
N ASN A 5 -17.12 9.17 4.76
CA ASN A 5 -16.77 10.57 4.55
C ASN A 5 -15.25 10.75 4.44
N LEU A 6 -14.80 11.27 3.29
CA LEU A 6 -13.39 11.54 3.01
C LEU A 6 -12.76 12.52 4.01
N GLU A 7 -13.53 13.49 4.51
CA GLU A 7 -13.06 14.46 5.50
C GLU A 7 -12.62 13.80 6.80
N SER A 8 -13.24 12.66 7.17
CA SER A 8 -12.82 11.91 8.36
C SER A 8 -11.38 11.40 8.22
N TYR A 9 -10.94 11.06 7.01
CA TYR A 9 -9.59 10.58 6.74
C TYR A 9 -8.58 11.72 6.68
N TYR A 10 -8.94 12.89 6.16
CA TYR A 10 -8.05 14.06 6.20
C TYR A 10 -7.83 14.55 7.63
N THR A 11 -8.87 14.64 8.44
CA THR A 11 -8.75 15.01 9.87
C THR A 11 -7.84 14.05 10.64
N HIS A 12 -7.83 12.77 10.26
CA HIS A 12 -7.02 11.74 10.92
C HIS A 12 -5.87 11.23 10.02
N ILE A 13 -5.34 12.06 9.12
CA ILE A 13 -4.34 11.63 8.14
C ILE A 13 -3.07 11.06 8.78
N LYS A 14 -2.65 11.62 9.93
CA LYS A 14 -1.52 11.12 10.71
C LYS A 14 -1.79 9.74 11.29
N LEU A 15 -3.02 9.45 11.71
CA LEU A 15 -3.42 8.13 12.20
C LEU A 15 -3.38 7.10 11.06
N VAL A 16 -3.89 7.47 9.88
CA VAL A 16 -3.83 6.62 8.68
C VAL A 16 -2.38 6.31 8.30
N GLY A 17 -1.51 7.33 8.30
CA GLY A 17 -0.08 7.16 8.05
C GLY A 17 0.60 6.26 9.08
N LEU A 18 0.29 6.42 10.37
CA LEU A 18 0.82 5.58 11.44
C LEU A 18 0.38 4.11 11.29
N ILE A 19 -0.89 3.87 10.95
CA ILE A 19 -1.39 2.52 10.66
C ILE A 19 -0.62 1.91 9.48
N ALA A 20 -0.39 2.67 8.41
CA ALA A 20 0.38 2.20 7.26
C ALA A 20 1.83 1.83 7.64
N ILE A 21 2.49 2.63 8.48
CA ILE A 21 3.84 2.33 9.00
C ILE A 21 3.83 1.02 9.80
N VAL A 22 2.85 0.83 10.69
CA VAL A 22 2.71 -0.39 11.50
C VAL A 22 2.50 -1.61 10.60
N ILE A 23 1.62 -1.53 9.60
CA ILE A 23 1.39 -2.61 8.63
C ILE A 23 2.67 -2.96 7.89
N SER A 24 3.41 -1.95 7.40
CA SER A 24 4.70 -2.14 6.73
C SER A 24 5.72 -2.81 7.64
N ALA A 25 5.84 -2.37 8.89
CA ALA A 25 6.77 -2.94 9.86
C ALA A 25 6.45 -4.41 10.18
N VAL A 26 5.18 -4.74 10.42
CA VAL A 26 4.74 -6.12 10.63
C VAL A 26 5.03 -6.98 9.40
N ALA A 27 4.74 -6.48 8.19
CA ALA A 27 4.99 -7.20 6.94
C ALA A 27 6.49 -7.40 6.63
N TRP A 28 7.35 -6.48 7.07
CA TRP A 28 8.80 -6.67 7.00
C TRP A 28 9.28 -7.69 8.03
N SER A 29 8.76 -7.64 9.26
CA SER A 29 9.12 -8.60 10.32
C SER A 29 8.80 -10.04 9.91
N THR A 30 7.66 -10.29 9.26
CA THR A 30 7.30 -11.65 8.80
C THR A 30 8.21 -12.17 7.69
N ASP A 31 8.78 -11.30 6.86
CA ASP A 31 9.74 -11.68 5.82
C ASP A 31 11.14 -11.92 6.40
N LEU A 32 11.58 -11.07 7.33
CA LEU A 32 12.89 -11.19 7.97
C LEU A 32 12.98 -12.41 8.90
N THR A 33 11.86 -12.81 9.51
CA THR A 33 11.77 -14.02 10.35
C THR A 33 11.59 -15.30 9.54
N GLY A 34 11.44 -15.21 8.22
CA GLY A 34 11.21 -16.36 7.34
C GLY A 34 9.81 -16.97 7.45
N LEU A 35 8.86 -16.29 8.10
CA LEU A 35 7.46 -16.75 8.21
C LEU A 35 6.73 -16.70 6.85
N VAL A 36 7.21 -15.86 5.93
CA VAL A 36 6.68 -15.74 4.57
C VAL A 36 7.80 -15.94 3.56
N TYR A 37 7.47 -16.55 2.43
CA TYR A 37 8.39 -16.74 1.30
C TYR A 37 8.89 -15.39 0.76
N VAL A 38 10.12 -15.38 0.25
CA VAL A 38 10.72 -14.18 -0.35
C VAL A 38 9.99 -13.83 -1.64
N CYS A 39 9.32 -12.67 -1.64
CA CYS A 39 8.52 -12.19 -2.76
C CYS A 39 8.98 -10.78 -3.16
N PRO A 40 9.67 -10.60 -4.31
CA PRO A 40 10.22 -9.29 -4.70
C PRO A 40 9.14 -8.22 -4.86
N TYR A 41 8.00 -8.57 -5.45
CA TYR A 41 6.83 -7.68 -5.57
C TYR A 41 6.33 -7.22 -4.20
N CYS A 42 6.19 -8.16 -3.25
CA CYS A 42 5.72 -7.90 -1.90
C CYS A 42 6.71 -7.02 -1.12
N ARG A 43 8.03 -7.20 -1.32
CA ARG A 43 9.07 -6.35 -0.70
C ARG A 43 8.95 -4.90 -1.14
N VAL A 44 8.68 -4.68 -2.43
CA VAL A 44 8.46 -3.33 -2.96
C VAL A 44 7.16 -2.74 -2.42
N GLN A 45 6.05 -3.48 -2.46
CA GLN A 45 4.75 -3.02 -1.97
C GLN A 45 4.82 -2.58 -0.49
N ARG A 46 5.37 -3.41 0.39
CA ARG A 46 5.48 -3.06 1.83
C ARG A 46 6.37 -1.84 2.06
N SER A 47 7.47 -1.71 1.30
CA SER A 47 8.35 -0.54 1.40
C SER A 47 7.65 0.74 0.94
N VAL A 48 6.89 0.66 -0.16
CA VAL A 48 6.08 1.78 -0.66
C VAL A 48 5.03 2.20 0.37
N ILE A 49 4.31 1.24 0.96
CA ILE A 49 3.33 1.52 2.03
C ILE A 49 4.01 2.24 3.20
N GLY A 50 5.17 1.76 3.65
CA GLY A 50 5.94 2.40 4.73
C GLY A 50 6.38 3.82 4.38
N ILE A 51 6.92 4.04 3.18
CA ILE A 51 7.36 5.37 2.72
C ILE A 51 6.17 6.34 2.63
N LEU A 52 5.06 5.92 2.03
CA LEU A 52 3.84 6.73 1.95
C LEU A 52 3.29 7.04 3.35
N GLY A 53 3.30 6.06 4.27
CA GLY A 53 2.92 6.27 5.66
C GLY A 53 3.79 7.32 6.36
N LEU A 54 5.12 7.27 6.17
CA LEU A 54 6.05 8.27 6.70
C LEU A 54 5.79 9.66 6.11
N LEU A 55 5.50 9.75 4.81
CA LEU A 55 5.14 11.02 4.17
C LEU A 55 3.86 11.61 4.77
N LEU A 56 2.81 10.80 4.98
CA LEU A 56 1.54 11.26 5.56
C LEU A 56 1.65 11.77 7.01
N VAL A 57 2.57 11.22 7.81
CA VAL A 57 2.83 11.68 9.18
C VAL A 57 3.71 12.94 9.19
N SER A 58 4.58 13.08 8.19
CA SER A 58 5.53 14.18 8.07
C SER A 58 4.86 15.50 7.66
N PRO A 59 5.31 16.66 8.19
CA PRO A 59 4.89 17.96 7.68
C PRO A 59 5.30 18.16 6.21
N PHE A 60 6.22 17.36 5.68
CA PHE A 60 6.70 17.47 4.31
C PHE A 60 5.61 17.28 3.25
N ILE A 61 4.50 16.59 3.57
CA ILE A 61 3.39 16.36 2.64
C ILE A 61 2.63 17.64 2.24
N HIS A 62 2.76 18.71 3.04
CA HIS A 62 2.18 20.01 2.72
C HIS A 62 2.92 20.70 1.56
N HIS A 63 4.19 20.38 1.37
CA HIS A 63 4.99 20.91 0.27
C HIS A 63 4.72 20.14 -1.02
N TRP A 64 4.73 20.85 -2.15
CA TRP A 64 4.56 20.26 -3.48
C TRP A 64 5.56 19.14 -3.77
N VAL A 65 6.80 19.26 -3.24
CA VAL A 65 7.84 18.23 -3.37
C VAL A 65 7.41 16.94 -2.67
N GLY A 66 6.85 17.02 -1.47
CA GLY A 66 6.33 15.86 -0.74
C GLY A 66 5.23 15.15 -1.50
N LYS A 67 4.31 15.92 -2.09
CA LYS A 67 3.24 15.39 -2.95
C LYS A 67 3.79 14.74 -4.23
N TYR A 68 4.81 15.33 -4.84
CA TYR A 68 5.46 14.77 -6.03
C TYR A 68 6.19 13.46 -5.71
N ILE A 69 6.91 13.38 -4.59
CA ILE A 69 7.52 12.14 -4.12
C ILE A 69 6.45 11.09 -3.86
N ALA A 70 5.35 11.45 -3.20
CA ALA A 70 4.24 10.53 -2.98
C ALA A 70 3.66 9.99 -4.30
N LEU A 71 3.52 10.83 -5.33
CA LEU A 71 3.11 10.40 -6.67
C LEU A 71 4.09 9.41 -7.30
N VAL A 72 5.39 9.70 -7.29
CA VAL A 72 6.40 8.84 -7.91
C VAL A 72 6.45 7.48 -7.21
N VAL A 73 6.52 7.48 -5.88
CA VAL A 73 6.60 6.26 -5.06
C VAL A 73 5.29 5.46 -5.15
N GLY A 74 4.16 6.15 -5.09
CA GLY A 74 2.82 5.57 -5.20
C GLY A 74 2.58 4.94 -6.57
N PHE A 75 2.93 5.64 -7.65
CA PHE A 75 2.82 5.12 -9.01
C PHE A 75 3.68 3.87 -9.19
N PHE A 76 4.95 3.90 -8.76
CA PHE A 76 5.83 2.73 -8.81
C PHE A 76 5.24 1.53 -8.06
N GLY A 77 4.79 1.73 -6.82
CA GLY A 77 4.18 0.67 -6.03
C GLY A 77 2.89 0.13 -6.64
N ALA A 78 2.04 1.00 -7.19
CA ALA A 78 0.82 0.61 -7.88
C ALA A 78 1.10 -0.20 -9.15
N THR A 79 2.12 0.18 -9.95
CA THR A 79 2.55 -0.62 -11.10
C THR A 79 3.00 -2.01 -10.69
N VAL A 80 3.81 -2.12 -9.62
CA VAL A 80 4.29 -3.41 -9.10
C VAL A 80 3.12 -4.26 -8.57
N GLY A 81 2.19 -3.65 -7.83
CA GLY A 81 0.97 -4.31 -7.35
C GLY A 81 0.07 -4.78 -8.49
N ALA A 82 -0.16 -3.94 -9.49
CA ALA A 82 -0.95 -4.28 -10.67
C ALA A 82 -0.32 -5.43 -11.47
N ASN A 83 1.00 -5.42 -11.65
CA ASN A 83 1.69 -6.52 -12.33
C ASN A 83 1.54 -7.85 -11.57
N GLN A 84 1.75 -7.86 -10.24
CA GLN A 84 1.55 -9.07 -9.43
C GLN A 84 0.09 -9.55 -9.48
N HIS A 85 -0.87 -8.63 -9.37
CA HIS A 85 -2.28 -8.98 -9.39
C HIS A 85 -2.71 -9.51 -10.75
N PHE A 86 -2.23 -8.90 -11.83
CA PHE A 86 -2.46 -9.35 -13.21
C PHE A 86 -1.85 -10.73 -13.48
N MET A 87 -0.73 -11.09 -12.86
CA MET A 87 -0.21 -12.47 -12.95
C MET A 87 -1.19 -13.50 -12.38
N GLY A 88 -1.96 -13.16 -11.34
CA GLY A 88 -3.03 -14.01 -10.84
C GLY A 88 -4.17 -14.14 -11.86
N TRP A 89 -4.64 -13.02 -12.42
CA TRP A 89 -5.63 -13.03 -13.51
C TRP A 89 -5.16 -13.85 -14.72
N LYS A 90 -3.89 -13.73 -15.11
CA LYS A 90 -3.31 -14.53 -16.18
C LYS A 90 -3.40 -16.04 -15.90
N LYS A 91 -3.15 -16.47 -14.66
CA LYS A 91 -3.30 -17.88 -14.26
C LYS A 91 -4.76 -18.32 -14.28
N ILE A 92 -5.69 -17.45 -13.88
CA ILE A 92 -7.14 -17.73 -13.92
C ILE A 92 -7.56 -17.98 -15.38
N SER A 93 -7.17 -17.09 -16.29
CA SER A 93 -7.46 -17.24 -17.72
C SER A 93 -6.81 -18.48 -18.35
N ALA A 94 -5.66 -18.91 -17.84
CA ALA A 94 -4.97 -20.12 -18.30
C ALA A 94 -5.54 -21.42 -17.71
N GLY A 95 -6.48 -21.36 -16.76
CA GLY A 95 -7.01 -22.52 -16.05
C GLY A 95 -6.02 -23.18 -15.08
N THR A 96 -4.89 -22.53 -14.78
CA THR A 96 -3.83 -23.04 -13.89
C THR A 96 -3.80 -22.29 -12.55
N PHE A 97 -4.91 -21.65 -12.19
CA PHE A 97 -5.01 -20.88 -10.95
C PHE A 97 -5.36 -21.80 -9.79
N GLU A 98 -4.52 -21.77 -8.77
CA GLU A 98 -4.76 -22.45 -7.51
C GLU A 98 -4.46 -21.46 -6.39
N PHE A 99 -5.40 -21.33 -5.46
CA PHE A 99 -5.14 -20.62 -4.22
C PHE A 99 -4.13 -21.40 -3.39
N LYS A 100 -3.31 -20.69 -2.62
CA LYS A 100 -2.53 -21.33 -1.57
C LYS A 100 -3.45 -21.86 -0.46
N ASP A 101 -3.03 -22.96 0.18
CA ASP A 101 -3.70 -23.53 1.37
C ASP A 101 -3.96 -22.48 2.45
N ASN A 102 -3.01 -21.55 2.63
CA ASN A 102 -3.18 -20.38 3.47
C ASN A 102 -3.48 -19.14 2.61
N LEU A 103 -4.75 -18.76 2.56
CA LEU A 103 -5.23 -17.57 1.84
C LEU A 103 -4.60 -16.26 2.32
N LEU A 104 -4.14 -16.17 3.59
CA LEU A 104 -3.53 -14.95 4.14
C LEU A 104 -2.16 -14.64 3.54
N ILE A 105 -1.49 -15.63 2.93
CA ILE A 105 -0.20 -15.46 2.26
C ILE A 105 -0.32 -15.63 0.73
N ASP A 106 -1.55 -15.69 0.23
CA ASP A 106 -1.83 -15.85 -1.18
C ASP A 106 -1.42 -14.58 -1.95
N PRO A 107 -0.51 -14.68 -2.94
CA PRO A 107 0.00 -13.51 -3.65
C PRO A 107 -1.07 -12.76 -4.46
N PHE A 108 -2.17 -13.40 -4.87
CA PHE A 108 -3.24 -12.72 -5.61
C PHE A 108 -4.07 -11.83 -4.67
N ILE A 109 -4.39 -12.33 -3.48
CA ILE A 109 -5.12 -11.59 -2.44
C ILE A 109 -4.25 -10.45 -1.90
N LEU A 110 -3.00 -10.73 -1.54
CA LEU A 110 -2.07 -9.72 -1.00
C LEU A 110 -1.80 -8.57 -1.98
N SER A 111 -1.68 -8.89 -3.27
CA SER A 111 -1.50 -7.86 -4.31
C SER A 111 -2.73 -6.98 -4.49
N GLY A 112 -3.94 -7.52 -4.36
CA GLY A 112 -5.17 -6.72 -4.41
C GLY A 112 -5.27 -5.73 -3.25
N PHE A 113 -5.03 -6.19 -2.02
CA PHE A 113 -5.03 -5.32 -0.84
C PHE A 113 -3.94 -4.27 -0.86
N SER A 114 -2.70 -4.65 -1.21
CA SER A 114 -1.59 -3.71 -1.29
C SER A 114 -1.80 -2.69 -2.40
N LEU A 115 -2.29 -3.09 -3.58
CA LEU A 115 -2.61 -2.16 -4.67
C LEU A 115 -3.63 -1.11 -4.21
N THR A 116 -4.71 -1.56 -3.56
CA THR A 116 -5.75 -0.68 -3.03
C THR A 116 -5.21 0.27 -1.97
N GLY A 117 -4.41 -0.24 -1.04
CA GLY A 117 -3.76 0.55 0.02
C GLY A 117 -2.80 1.59 -0.55
N ILE A 118 -1.95 1.23 -1.50
CA ILE A 118 -0.99 2.15 -2.13
C ILE A 118 -1.72 3.27 -2.88
N ILE A 119 -2.76 2.93 -3.65
CA ILE A 119 -3.57 3.94 -4.35
C ILE A 119 -4.25 4.88 -3.35
N GLY A 120 -4.88 4.33 -2.30
CA GLY A 120 -5.55 5.13 -1.27
C GLY A 120 -4.59 6.07 -0.52
N LEU A 121 -3.42 5.57 -0.11
CA LEU A 121 -2.39 6.39 0.54
C LEU A 121 -1.85 7.48 -0.38
N THR A 122 -1.62 7.15 -1.65
CA THR A 122 -1.16 8.12 -2.67
C THR A 122 -2.22 9.19 -2.92
N PHE A 123 -3.48 8.79 -3.03
CA PHE A 123 -4.60 9.71 -3.19
C PHE A 123 -4.64 10.70 -2.02
N LEU A 124 -4.68 10.20 -0.78
CA LEU A 124 -4.68 11.04 0.42
C LEU A 124 -3.48 11.99 0.46
N ALA A 125 -2.29 11.50 0.14
CA ALA A 125 -1.06 12.30 0.14
C ALA A 125 -1.12 13.50 -0.82
N VAL A 126 -1.74 13.33 -1.99
CA VAL A 126 -1.78 14.35 -3.04
C VAL A 126 -2.94 15.33 -2.81
N THR A 127 -4.09 14.80 -2.40
CA THR A 127 -5.32 15.58 -2.25
C THR A 127 -5.44 16.27 -0.90
N PHE A 128 -4.66 15.85 0.10
CA PHE A 128 -4.63 16.53 1.39
C PHE A 128 -4.30 18.01 1.20
N ARG A 129 -5.24 18.85 1.62
CA ARG A 129 -5.07 20.29 1.79
C ARG A 129 -5.29 20.56 3.26
N GLU A 130 -4.46 21.39 3.87
CA GLU A 130 -4.82 21.97 5.17
C GLU A 130 -6.20 22.61 5.00
N MET A 131 -7.20 22.05 5.70
CA MET A 131 -8.47 22.71 5.88
C MET A 131 -8.20 23.91 6.76
N ASN A 132 -8.05 25.08 6.14
CA ASN A 132 -8.01 26.37 6.83
C ASN A 132 -9.34 26.64 7.53
#